data_AF-A0A9E5DGF1-F1
#
_entry.id   AF-A0A9E5DGF1-F1
#
_cell.length_a   1.000
_cell.length_b   1.000
_cell.length_c   1.000
_cell.angle_alpha   90.00
_cell.angle_beta   90.00
_cell.angle_gamma   90.00
#
_symmetry.space_group_name_H-M   'P 1'
#
loop_
_entity.id
_entity.type
_entity.pdbx_description
1 polymer ?
#
loop_
_entity_poly.entity_id
_entity_poly.type
_entity_poly.pdbx_seq_one_letter_code
_entity_poly.pdbx_strand_id
1 'polypeptide(L)'
;LLLVNGEEIIINLVHNDTFSNGLPLNALAVNFTLWYLDTGGYSSNPHNPSQDTVYIGTYYGKPVYINYTAESMFPSFEWFGSTPGLVYSYVPPNNPYQIILYFNSSSYWNIYDVSGIYILPPTIFENIPPYYLGEGIYSVDNHGQVIGSGPFILWAWNKTVGATLIRNPMYFRTDPLVYFIGNYTPGNTVTITFNITQYLAGPAYIDGKATTPSVTAPIDNATGYAEVWIYGQTTPLLQLPVTHVSGNTYEVTVPTSKLTPGNTYVVFVNMTYMEPLVLNLSANGAPGMSGFKTVTIPYVYYRYFTFNLISPVTVTTTTTTTTTTTTTTTTTTTTIPTPSSIATVTTTTSVPAVTTIPTPSSIPTATVTPVTTSALTYGVIGVGVVLVIIAIVLAFLL
;
A
#
# COMPACT_ATOMS: atom_id res chain seq x y z
N LEU A 1 -12.94 -32.88 -11.15
CA LEU A 1 -14.22 -32.14 -11.14
C LEU A 1 -14.66 -32.01 -12.59
N LEU A 2 -15.86 -32.44 -12.97
CA LEU A 2 -16.41 -32.20 -14.31
C LEU A 2 -17.47 -31.12 -14.13
N LEU A 3 -17.20 -29.89 -14.58
CA LEU A 3 -18.19 -28.81 -14.54
C LEU A 3 -19.21 -29.04 -15.64
N VAL A 4 -20.45 -29.29 -15.25
CA VAL A 4 -21.58 -29.36 -16.17
C VAL A 4 -22.36 -28.06 -15.98
N ASN A 5 -22.42 -27.22 -17.02
CA ASN A 5 -23.11 -25.93 -17.01
C ASN A 5 -22.58 -24.90 -15.98
N GLY A 6 -21.26 -24.89 -15.75
CA GLY A 6 -20.58 -23.94 -14.85
C GLY A 6 -19.72 -22.91 -15.57
N GLU A 7 -18.99 -22.10 -14.81
CA GLU A 7 -18.04 -21.09 -15.31
C GLU A 7 -16.67 -21.26 -14.66
N GLU A 8 -15.62 -21.05 -15.44
CA GLU A 8 -14.24 -21.02 -14.98
C GLU A 8 -13.70 -19.60 -15.10
N ILE A 9 -13.21 -19.05 -14.00
CA ILE A 9 -12.59 -17.72 -13.96
C ILE A 9 -11.13 -17.88 -13.53
N ILE A 10 -10.21 -17.46 -14.39
CA ILE A 10 -8.78 -17.43 -14.08
C ILE A 10 -8.38 -16.00 -13.73
N ILE A 11 -7.90 -15.80 -12.51
CA ILE A 11 -7.46 -14.49 -12.01
C ILE A 11 -5.94 -14.50 -11.93
N ASN A 12 -5.31 -13.55 -12.61
CA ASN A 12 -3.89 -13.29 -12.51
C ASN A 12 -3.67 -12.02 -11.67
N LEU A 13 -2.94 -12.18 -10.58
CA LEU A 13 -2.67 -11.13 -9.61
C LEU A 13 -1.43 -10.33 -10.01
N VAL A 14 -1.41 -9.08 -9.57
CA VAL A 14 -0.21 -8.26 -9.64
C VAL A 14 0.88 -8.96 -8.85
N HIS A 15 2.03 -9.12 -9.49
CA HIS A 15 3.18 -9.71 -8.82
C HIS A 15 3.68 -8.72 -7.78
N ASN A 16 4.17 -9.24 -6.66
CA ASN A 16 4.79 -8.40 -5.63
C ASN A 16 3.83 -7.37 -5.01
N ASP A 17 2.51 -7.56 -5.07
CA ASP A 17 1.59 -6.73 -4.28
C ASP A 17 1.63 -7.14 -2.80
N THR A 18 1.34 -6.19 -1.91
CA THR A 18 1.41 -6.40 -0.46
C THR A 18 0.27 -5.71 0.27
N PHE A 19 -0.11 -6.30 1.40
CA PHE A 19 -0.80 -5.55 2.43
C PHE A 19 0.12 -4.45 3.00
N SER A 20 -0.46 -3.44 3.63
CA SER A 20 0.27 -2.30 4.19
C SER A 20 1.34 -2.67 5.22
N ASN A 21 1.29 -3.88 5.79
CA ASN A 21 2.31 -4.39 6.71
C ASN A 21 3.42 -5.20 6.01
N GLY A 22 3.42 -5.29 4.68
CA GLY A 22 4.40 -6.05 3.91
C GLY A 22 4.09 -7.53 3.73
N LEU A 23 2.95 -8.03 4.22
CA LEU A 23 2.53 -9.39 3.86
C LEU A 23 2.24 -9.48 2.36
N PRO A 24 2.70 -10.53 1.67
CA PRO A 24 2.34 -10.73 0.27
C PRO A 24 0.83 -10.83 0.09
N LEU A 25 0.28 -10.02 -0.82
CA LEU A 25 -1.08 -10.21 -1.32
C LEU A 25 -0.98 -11.14 -2.53
N ASN A 26 -1.40 -12.38 -2.33
CA ASN A 26 -1.27 -13.45 -3.31
C ASN A 26 -2.55 -14.27 -3.43
N ALA A 27 -2.53 -15.28 -4.28
CA ALA A 27 -3.67 -16.15 -4.57
C ALA A 27 -4.19 -16.89 -3.33
N LEU A 28 -3.34 -17.19 -2.35
CA LEU A 28 -3.78 -17.76 -1.08
C LEU A 28 -4.59 -16.76 -0.27
N ALA A 29 -4.22 -15.47 -0.24
CA ALA A 29 -5.03 -14.44 0.44
C ALA A 29 -6.41 -14.29 -0.20
N VAL A 30 -6.48 -14.35 -1.53
CA VAL A 30 -7.77 -14.33 -2.27
C VAL A 30 -8.58 -15.58 -1.96
N ASN A 31 -7.97 -16.77 -2.02
CA ASN A 31 -8.61 -18.03 -1.69
C ASN A 31 -9.16 -18.05 -0.26
N PHE A 32 -8.36 -17.60 0.70
CA PHE A 32 -8.78 -17.46 2.08
C PHE A 32 -10.01 -16.57 2.18
N THR A 33 -9.95 -15.38 1.59
CA THR A 33 -11.03 -14.39 1.66
C THR A 33 -12.34 -14.92 1.11
N LEU A 34 -12.29 -15.52 -0.09
CA LEU A 34 -13.46 -16.12 -0.75
C LEU A 34 -14.18 -17.06 0.21
N TRP A 35 -13.48 -18.08 0.72
CA TRP A 35 -14.10 -19.06 1.58
C TRP A 35 -14.38 -18.57 3.01
N TYR A 36 -13.64 -17.58 3.50
CA TYR A 36 -13.83 -17.02 4.84
C TYR A 36 -15.06 -16.11 4.92
N LEU A 37 -15.35 -15.37 3.85
CA LEU A 37 -16.52 -14.51 3.72
C LEU A 37 -17.75 -15.26 3.17
N ASP A 38 -17.55 -16.28 2.33
CA ASP A 38 -18.64 -17.10 1.78
C ASP A 38 -19.19 -18.16 2.76
N THR A 39 -18.86 -18.03 4.05
CA THR A 39 -19.39 -18.89 5.11
C THR A 39 -20.85 -18.59 5.38
N GLY A 40 -21.64 -19.64 5.61
CA GLY A 40 -23.09 -19.58 5.82
C GLY A 40 -23.48 -18.75 7.05
N GLY A 41 -23.46 -17.44 6.93
CA GLY A 41 -23.92 -16.49 7.95
C GLY A 41 -25.38 -16.06 7.78
N TYR A 42 -26.04 -16.42 6.68
CA TYR A 42 -27.45 -16.07 6.43
C TYR A 42 -28.46 -17.16 6.75
N SER A 43 -28.03 -18.42 6.77
CA SER A 43 -28.83 -19.53 7.28
C SER A 43 -27.90 -20.71 7.55
N SER A 44 -27.87 -21.18 8.79
CA SER A 44 -27.53 -22.57 9.06
C SER A 44 -28.26 -23.46 8.04
N ASN A 45 -27.62 -24.49 7.48
CA ASN A 45 -28.33 -25.46 6.66
C ASN A 45 -29.40 -26.10 7.57
N PRO A 46 -30.71 -25.79 7.40
CA PRO A 46 -31.74 -26.27 8.33
C PRO A 46 -31.98 -27.77 8.18
N HIS A 47 -31.34 -28.41 7.20
CA HIS A 47 -31.47 -29.82 6.87
C HIS A 47 -30.23 -30.66 7.22
N ASN A 48 -29.15 -30.06 7.73
CA ASN A 48 -27.97 -30.80 8.21
C ASN A 48 -27.29 -30.12 9.41
N PRO A 49 -27.60 -30.53 10.66
CA PRO A 49 -27.03 -29.95 11.88
C PRO A 49 -25.63 -30.47 12.27
N SER A 50 -25.01 -31.36 11.48
CA SER A 50 -23.61 -31.75 11.70
C SER A 50 -22.68 -30.63 11.24
N GLN A 51 -21.60 -30.35 11.99
CA GLN A 51 -20.59 -29.34 11.62
C GLN A 51 -19.97 -29.65 10.24
N ASP A 52 -20.58 -29.12 9.19
CA ASP A 52 -20.02 -29.15 7.84
C ASP A 52 -18.85 -28.16 7.85
N THR A 53 -17.66 -28.71 8.06
CA THR A 53 -16.40 -27.96 7.96
C THR A 53 -15.79 -28.20 6.59
N VAL A 54 -15.33 -27.13 5.94
CA VAL A 54 -14.57 -27.22 4.68
C VAL A 54 -13.13 -26.86 4.96
N TYR A 55 -12.22 -27.67 4.46
CA TYR A 55 -10.80 -27.35 4.39
C TYR A 55 -10.57 -26.34 3.27
N ILE A 56 -10.04 -25.17 3.62
CA ILE A 56 -9.84 -24.06 2.66
C ILE A 56 -8.37 -23.83 2.32
N GLY A 57 -7.47 -24.68 2.82
CA GLY A 57 -6.04 -24.61 2.55
C GLY A 57 -5.19 -24.62 3.82
N THR A 58 -3.87 -24.60 3.61
CA THR A 58 -2.88 -24.50 4.67
C THR A 58 -2.22 -23.14 4.60
N TYR A 59 -2.38 -22.35 5.67
CA TYR A 59 -1.87 -21.00 5.78
C TYR A 59 -0.79 -20.98 6.86
N TYR A 60 0.43 -20.58 6.49
CA TYR A 60 1.57 -20.51 7.41
C TYR A 60 1.85 -21.83 8.17
N GLY A 61 1.57 -22.96 7.52
CA GLY A 61 1.73 -24.30 8.11
C GLY A 61 0.61 -24.74 9.06
N LYS A 62 -0.48 -23.99 9.14
CA LYS A 62 -1.72 -24.35 9.84
C LYS A 62 -2.80 -24.74 8.82
N PRO A 63 -3.38 -25.95 8.89
CA PRO A 63 -4.54 -26.28 8.08
C PRO A 63 -5.75 -25.48 8.60
N VAL A 64 -6.43 -24.78 7.70
CA VAL A 64 -7.57 -23.92 8.05
C VAL A 64 -8.86 -24.57 7.61
N TYR A 65 -9.78 -24.69 8.57
CA TYR A 65 -11.12 -25.24 8.40
C TYR A 65 -12.15 -24.19 8.77
N ILE A 66 -13.20 -24.15 7.98
CA ILE A 66 -14.26 -23.17 8.11
C ILE A 66 -15.58 -23.89 8.35
N ASN A 67 -16.28 -23.50 9.42
CA ASN A 67 -17.55 -24.11 9.82
C ASN A 67 -18.74 -23.39 9.15
N TYR A 68 -19.39 -24.05 8.19
CA TYR A 68 -20.55 -23.52 7.45
C TYR A 68 -21.86 -23.55 8.24
N THR A 69 -21.90 -24.27 9.35
CA THR A 69 -23.08 -24.35 10.21
C THR A 69 -23.09 -23.32 11.32
N ALA A 70 -22.00 -22.58 11.49
CA ALA A 70 -21.91 -21.52 12.50
C ALA A 70 -22.74 -20.31 12.05
N GLU A 71 -23.79 -20.00 12.80
CA GLU A 71 -24.57 -18.78 12.58
C GLU A 71 -23.74 -17.55 12.96
N SER A 72 -23.73 -16.55 12.09
CA SER A 72 -23.04 -15.29 12.36
C SER A 72 -23.68 -14.60 13.58
N MET A 73 -22.86 -14.16 14.52
CA MET A 73 -23.34 -13.35 15.64
C MET A 73 -23.76 -11.94 15.20
N PHE A 74 -23.24 -11.46 14.06
CA PHE A 74 -23.49 -10.14 13.50
C PHE A 74 -23.63 -10.23 11.97
N PRO A 75 -24.75 -10.77 11.46
CA PRO A 75 -24.93 -10.96 10.03
C PRO A 75 -25.01 -9.61 9.31
N SER A 76 -24.25 -9.48 8.21
CA SER A 76 -24.30 -8.34 7.30
C SER A 76 -24.16 -8.83 5.86
N PHE A 77 -24.98 -8.29 4.96
CA PHE A 77 -24.84 -8.49 3.51
C PHE A 77 -23.49 -8.00 2.95
N GLU A 78 -22.73 -7.20 3.72
CA GLU A 78 -21.41 -6.71 3.33
C GLU A 78 -20.33 -7.78 3.43
N TRP A 79 -20.49 -8.75 4.34
CA TRP A 79 -19.44 -9.72 4.68
C TRP A 79 -19.77 -11.15 4.29
N PHE A 80 -21.05 -11.51 4.15
CA PHE A 80 -21.48 -12.90 3.97
C PHE A 80 -22.19 -13.14 2.64
N GLY A 81 -21.90 -14.28 2.01
CA GLY A 81 -22.53 -14.71 0.76
C GLY A 81 -22.13 -13.87 -0.45
N SER A 82 -20.90 -13.34 -0.46
CA SER A 82 -20.38 -12.46 -1.50
C SER A 82 -20.03 -13.18 -2.81
N THR A 83 -19.95 -14.52 -2.81
CA THR A 83 -19.68 -15.33 -4.03
C THR A 83 -20.61 -16.53 -4.17
N PRO A 84 -21.92 -16.29 -4.33
CA PRO A 84 -22.88 -17.37 -4.44
C PRO A 84 -22.56 -18.28 -5.63
N GLY A 85 -22.48 -19.59 -5.40
CA GLY A 85 -22.26 -20.59 -6.45
C GLY A 85 -20.80 -20.91 -6.73
N LEU A 86 -19.84 -20.32 -6.01
CA LEU A 86 -18.46 -20.82 -5.97
C LEU A 86 -18.47 -22.25 -5.42
N VAL A 87 -17.97 -23.22 -6.20
CA VAL A 87 -17.93 -24.63 -5.78
C VAL A 87 -16.52 -25.14 -5.55
N TYR A 88 -15.53 -24.51 -6.18
CA TYR A 88 -14.14 -24.88 -6.00
C TYR A 88 -13.21 -23.74 -6.40
N SER A 89 -12.03 -23.72 -5.79
CA SER A 89 -10.93 -22.83 -6.14
C SER A 89 -9.62 -23.59 -6.12
N TYR A 90 -8.68 -23.16 -6.95
CA TYR A 90 -7.38 -23.80 -7.09
C TYR A 90 -6.27 -22.76 -7.23
N VAL A 91 -5.30 -22.82 -6.32
CA VAL A 91 -4.05 -22.05 -6.40
C VAL A 91 -2.95 -23.01 -6.88
N PRO A 92 -2.34 -22.78 -8.06
CA PRO A 92 -1.29 -23.66 -8.56
C PRO A 92 -0.06 -23.65 -7.62
N PRO A 93 0.52 -24.80 -7.25
CA PRO A 93 1.60 -24.91 -6.26
C PRO A 93 2.86 -24.07 -6.52
N ASN A 94 3.11 -23.69 -7.78
CA ASN A 94 4.27 -22.91 -8.20
C ASN A 94 3.89 -21.56 -8.82
N ASN A 95 2.63 -21.12 -8.66
CA ASN A 95 2.18 -19.83 -9.14
C ASN A 95 1.32 -19.13 -8.08
N PRO A 96 1.95 -18.42 -7.12
CA PRO A 96 1.22 -17.72 -6.07
C PRO A 96 0.43 -16.52 -6.60
N TYR A 97 0.58 -16.16 -7.88
CA TYR A 97 -0.10 -15.03 -8.50
C TYR A 97 -1.26 -15.45 -9.39
N GLN A 98 -1.70 -16.71 -9.31
CA GLN A 98 -2.85 -17.18 -10.06
C GLN A 98 -3.80 -17.97 -9.17
N ILE A 99 -5.09 -17.74 -9.36
CA ILE A 99 -6.15 -18.57 -8.80
C ILE A 99 -7.16 -18.88 -9.89
N ILE A 100 -7.63 -20.13 -9.92
CA ILE A 100 -8.68 -20.60 -10.80
C ILE A 100 -9.93 -20.83 -9.94
N LEU A 101 -11.03 -20.20 -10.31
CA LEU A 101 -12.31 -20.30 -9.63
C LEU A 101 -13.31 -21.04 -10.50
N TYR A 102 -14.10 -21.90 -9.88
CA TYR A 102 -15.09 -22.73 -10.55
C TYR A 102 -16.46 -22.50 -9.93
N PHE A 103 -17.42 -22.07 -10.75
CA PHE A 103 -18.80 -21.78 -10.37
C PHE A 103 -19.74 -22.84 -10.91
N ASN A 104 -20.80 -23.16 -10.16
CA ASN A 104 -21.88 -24.06 -10.61
C ASN A 104 -22.94 -23.39 -11.49
N SER A 105 -22.72 -22.13 -11.86
CA SER A 105 -23.56 -21.33 -12.75
C SER A 105 -22.70 -20.70 -13.84
N SER A 106 -23.31 -20.36 -14.97
CA SER A 106 -22.70 -19.49 -15.98
C SER A 106 -23.40 -18.14 -15.95
N SER A 107 -22.76 -17.11 -15.40
CA SER A 107 -23.38 -15.81 -15.16
C SER A 107 -22.34 -14.70 -15.14
N TYR A 108 -22.61 -13.61 -15.87
CA TYR A 108 -21.75 -12.42 -15.80
C TYR A 108 -21.64 -11.82 -14.39
N TRP A 109 -22.61 -12.12 -13.51
CA TRP A 109 -22.57 -11.73 -12.12
C TRP A 109 -21.44 -12.41 -11.34
N ASN A 110 -20.99 -13.61 -11.74
CA ASN A 110 -19.88 -14.29 -11.08
C ASN A 110 -18.59 -13.45 -11.10
N ILE A 111 -18.31 -12.77 -12.22
CA ILE A 111 -17.17 -11.84 -12.32
C ILE A 111 -17.39 -10.60 -11.44
N TYR A 112 -18.61 -10.06 -11.43
CA TYR A 112 -18.94 -8.90 -10.61
C TYR A 112 -18.75 -9.20 -9.11
N ASP A 113 -19.28 -10.33 -8.65
CA ASP A 113 -19.21 -10.82 -7.28
C ASP A 113 -17.76 -11.01 -6.84
N VAL A 114 -16.91 -11.62 -7.68
CA VAL A 114 -15.49 -11.80 -7.38
C VAL A 114 -14.70 -10.48 -7.41
N SER A 115 -15.06 -9.55 -8.29
CA SER A 115 -14.37 -8.26 -8.41
C SER A 115 -14.61 -7.32 -7.22
N GLY A 116 -15.73 -7.50 -6.49
CA GLY A 116 -16.13 -6.64 -5.38
C GLY A 116 -15.57 -7.05 -4.01
N ILE A 117 -14.82 -8.15 -3.93
CA ILE A 117 -14.39 -8.71 -2.64
C ILE A 117 -13.22 -7.95 -2.05
N TYR A 118 -13.35 -7.57 -0.78
CA TYR A 118 -12.27 -7.02 0.02
C TYR A 118 -11.32 -8.14 0.47
N ILE A 119 -10.14 -8.22 -0.14
CA ILE A 119 -9.15 -9.24 0.21
C ILE A 119 -8.64 -9.03 1.64
N LEU A 120 -8.80 -10.06 2.47
CA LEU A 120 -8.41 -10.08 3.87
C LEU A 120 -7.03 -10.73 4.05
N PRO A 121 -6.16 -10.18 4.92
CA PRO A 121 -4.89 -10.81 5.27
C PRO A 121 -5.09 -12.06 6.13
N PRO A 122 -4.74 -13.27 5.65
CA PRO A 122 -5.02 -14.51 6.38
C PRO A 122 -4.35 -14.56 7.76
N THR A 123 -3.18 -13.94 7.93
CA THR A 123 -2.44 -13.85 9.21
C THR A 123 -3.25 -13.26 10.36
N ILE A 124 -4.20 -12.38 10.05
CA ILE A 124 -5.08 -11.76 11.03
C ILE A 124 -6.33 -12.62 11.13
N PHE A 125 -6.97 -12.88 9.99
CA PHE A 125 -8.32 -13.41 9.95
C PHE A 125 -8.42 -14.91 10.23
N GLU A 126 -7.35 -15.68 10.04
CA GLU A 126 -7.34 -17.11 10.42
C GLU A 126 -7.45 -17.33 11.94
N ASN A 127 -7.10 -16.30 12.72
CA ASN A 127 -7.13 -16.34 14.17
C ASN A 127 -8.49 -15.94 14.75
N ILE A 128 -9.46 -15.56 13.91
CA ILE A 128 -10.82 -15.31 14.36
C ILE A 128 -11.84 -16.08 13.51
N PRO A 129 -12.70 -16.85 14.16
CA PRO A 129 -13.80 -17.51 13.46
C PRO A 129 -14.72 -16.51 12.75
N PRO A 130 -15.17 -16.80 11.50
CA PRO A 130 -16.03 -15.92 10.71
C PRO A 130 -17.30 -15.45 11.44
N TYR A 131 -17.88 -16.27 12.31
CA TYR A 131 -19.09 -15.93 13.05
C TYR A 131 -18.91 -14.81 14.09
N TYR A 132 -17.67 -14.44 14.44
CA TYR A 132 -17.35 -13.27 15.25
C TYR A 132 -17.10 -12.00 14.41
N LEU A 133 -17.12 -12.09 13.07
CA LEU A 133 -17.02 -10.89 12.23
C LEU A 133 -18.24 -9.99 12.48
N GLY A 134 -17.98 -8.68 12.60
CA GLY A 134 -19.00 -7.70 12.96
C GLY A 134 -19.18 -7.52 14.47
N GLU A 135 -18.62 -8.41 15.30
CA GLU A 135 -18.42 -8.10 16.72
C GLU A 135 -17.44 -6.93 16.80
N GLY A 136 -17.64 -6.02 17.76
CA GLY A 136 -16.75 -4.87 18.00
C GLY A 136 -15.27 -5.23 18.30
N ILE A 137 -14.89 -6.51 18.13
CA ILE A 137 -13.55 -7.06 18.07
C ILE A 137 -12.76 -6.55 16.84
N TYR A 138 -13.44 -6.07 15.80
CA TYR A 138 -12.80 -5.44 14.62
C TYR A 138 -13.19 -3.99 14.39
N SER A 139 -13.89 -3.37 15.34
CA SER A 139 -14.07 -1.93 15.29
C SER A 139 -12.71 -1.26 15.46
N VAL A 140 -12.49 -0.23 14.63
CA VAL A 140 -11.37 0.71 14.78
C VAL A 140 -11.25 1.18 16.24
N ASP A 141 -12.38 1.32 16.93
CA ASP A 141 -12.56 1.75 18.33
C ASP A 141 -11.94 0.85 19.41
N ASN A 142 -11.64 -0.42 19.15
CA ASN A 142 -11.15 -1.33 20.20
C ASN A 142 -9.82 -2.02 19.86
N HIS A 143 -9.56 -2.27 18.57
CA HIS A 143 -8.43 -3.10 18.17
C HIS A 143 -7.52 -2.43 17.15
N GLY A 144 -8.00 -1.39 16.45
CA GLY A 144 -7.24 -0.60 15.48
C GLY A 144 -6.66 -1.37 14.28
N GLN A 145 -6.87 -2.67 14.17
CA GLN A 145 -6.27 -3.50 13.14
C GLN A 145 -7.01 -3.36 11.80
N VAL A 146 -6.74 -2.27 11.07
CA VAL A 146 -7.13 -2.12 9.66
C VAL A 146 -5.89 -2.26 8.80
N ILE A 147 -5.54 -3.49 8.45
CA ILE A 147 -4.48 -3.79 7.49
C ILE A 147 -5.15 -4.03 6.14
N GLY A 148 -4.81 -3.23 5.14
CA GLY A 148 -5.33 -3.34 3.78
C GLY A 148 -4.23 -3.14 2.75
N SER A 149 -4.51 -3.42 1.49
CA SER A 149 -3.59 -3.21 0.36
C SER A 149 -3.86 -1.92 -0.42
N GLY A 150 -4.83 -1.11 0.02
CA GLY A 150 -5.24 0.10 -0.68
C GLY A 150 -4.18 1.22 -0.71
N PRO A 151 -4.48 2.31 -1.44
CA PRO A 151 -3.58 3.47 -1.58
C PRO A 151 -3.35 4.25 -0.27
N PHE A 152 -4.18 4.02 0.74
CA PHE A 152 -4.10 4.69 2.03
C PHE A 152 -4.23 3.70 3.18
N ILE A 153 -3.59 4.05 4.29
CA ILE A 153 -3.61 3.32 5.55
C ILE A 153 -4.34 4.20 6.56
N LEU A 154 -5.24 3.61 7.35
CA LEU A 154 -5.82 4.30 8.51
C LEU A 154 -4.72 4.62 9.51
N TRP A 155 -4.51 5.91 9.81
CA TRP A 155 -3.47 6.38 10.73
C TRP A 155 -4.00 6.84 12.08
N ALA A 156 -5.20 7.41 12.13
CA ALA A 156 -5.83 7.77 13.37
C ALA A 156 -7.34 7.80 13.19
N TRP A 157 -8.08 7.71 14.27
CA TRP A 157 -9.52 7.88 14.24
C TRP A 157 -10.01 8.59 15.51
N ASN A 158 -10.91 9.54 15.35
CA ASN A 158 -11.47 10.25 16.49
C ASN A 158 -12.98 10.36 16.28
N LYS A 159 -13.77 10.16 17.34
CA LYS A 159 -15.24 10.23 17.23
C LYS A 159 -15.75 11.56 16.71
N THR A 160 -15.03 12.65 16.99
CA THR A 160 -15.38 14.02 16.62
C THR A 160 -14.74 14.48 15.31
N VAL A 161 -13.49 14.06 15.04
CA VAL A 161 -12.72 14.51 13.86
C VAL A 161 -12.82 13.55 12.68
N GLY A 162 -13.13 12.27 12.92
CA GLY A 162 -13.17 11.22 11.90
C GLY A 162 -11.83 10.52 11.70
N ALA A 163 -11.64 9.91 10.53
CA ALA A 163 -10.46 9.13 10.19
C ALA A 163 -9.36 10.00 9.55
N THR A 164 -8.13 9.84 10.02
CA THR A 164 -6.92 10.33 9.36
C THR A 164 -6.32 9.19 8.55
N LEU A 165 -6.10 9.41 7.25
CA LEU A 165 -5.48 8.46 6.36
C LEU A 165 -4.09 8.96 5.92
N ILE A 166 -3.11 8.07 5.85
CA ILE A 166 -1.80 8.36 5.25
C ILE A 166 -1.60 7.51 4.01
N ARG A 167 -0.79 8.00 3.07
CA ARG A 167 -0.45 7.25 1.85
C ARG A 167 0.21 5.92 2.24
N ASN A 168 -0.23 4.83 1.62
CA ASN A 168 0.45 3.55 1.67
C ASN A 168 1.68 3.61 0.73
N PRO A 169 2.92 3.62 1.26
CA PRO A 169 4.10 3.71 0.41
C PRO A 169 4.35 2.46 -0.42
N MET A 170 3.67 1.36 -0.10
CA MET A 170 3.82 0.05 -0.74
C MET A 170 2.70 -0.26 -1.73
N TYR A 171 1.77 0.69 -1.96
CA TYR A 171 0.69 0.49 -2.91
C TYR A 171 1.22 0.38 -4.34
N PHE A 172 0.91 -0.73 -5.00
CA PHE A 172 1.50 -1.12 -6.28
C PHE A 172 1.21 -0.15 -7.45
N ARG A 173 0.21 0.73 -7.32
CA ARG A 173 -0.10 1.77 -8.34
C ARG A 173 0.40 3.17 -7.95
N THR A 174 1.29 3.27 -6.96
CA THR A 174 1.83 4.57 -6.57
C THR A 174 2.71 5.15 -7.68
N ASP A 175 2.48 6.41 -8.05
CA ASP A 175 3.38 7.13 -8.96
C ASP A 175 4.74 7.36 -8.27
N PRO A 176 5.84 6.82 -8.82
CA PRO A 176 7.18 7.02 -8.28
C PRO A 176 7.60 8.49 -8.11
N LEU A 177 7.02 9.43 -8.89
CA LEU A 177 7.36 10.86 -8.79
C LEU A 177 6.99 11.49 -7.45
N VAL A 178 6.09 10.87 -6.69
CA VAL A 178 5.77 11.30 -5.32
C VAL A 178 6.99 11.25 -4.41
N TYR A 179 8.00 10.43 -4.74
CA TYR A 179 9.21 10.24 -3.96
C TYR A 179 10.46 10.86 -4.61
N PHE A 180 10.30 12.09 -5.11
CA PHE A 180 11.41 12.83 -5.73
C PHE A 180 12.46 13.28 -4.69
N ILE A 181 13.71 12.87 -4.90
CA ILE A 181 14.84 13.14 -3.99
C ILE A 181 15.77 14.25 -4.48
N GLY A 182 15.69 14.66 -5.75
CA GLY A 182 16.43 15.82 -6.24
C GLY A 182 16.99 15.71 -7.66
N ASN A 183 17.80 16.71 -8.01
CA ASN A 183 18.55 16.76 -9.26
C ASN A 183 20.03 16.48 -9.00
N TYR A 184 20.64 15.65 -9.83
CA TYR A 184 22.05 15.26 -9.72
C TYR A 184 22.79 15.45 -11.04
N THR A 185 24.10 15.57 -10.96
CA THR A 185 24.98 15.67 -12.12
C THR A 185 25.64 14.32 -12.45
N PRO A 186 25.81 13.99 -13.74
CA PRO A 186 26.53 12.81 -14.17
C PRO A 186 27.97 12.75 -13.65
N GLY A 187 28.47 11.53 -13.43
CA GLY A 187 29.86 11.27 -13.04
C GLY A 187 30.09 11.07 -11.54
N ASN A 188 29.12 11.44 -10.70
CA ASN A 188 29.15 11.18 -9.26
C ASN A 188 28.26 9.98 -8.88
N THR A 189 28.27 9.58 -7.62
CA THR A 189 27.30 8.63 -7.07
C THR A 189 26.14 9.34 -6.39
N VAL A 190 24.94 8.77 -6.48
CA VAL A 190 23.79 9.18 -5.66
C VAL A 190 23.59 8.13 -4.58
N THR A 191 23.77 8.51 -3.32
CA THR A 191 23.46 7.64 -2.18
C THR A 191 22.06 7.94 -1.68
N ILE A 192 21.24 6.91 -1.60
CA ILE A 192 19.86 6.99 -1.11
C ILE A 192 19.80 6.21 0.20
N THR A 193 19.53 6.92 1.28
CA THR A 193 19.36 6.36 2.63
C THR A 193 17.87 6.30 2.97
N PHE A 194 17.41 5.16 3.51
CA PHE A 194 16.02 4.98 3.88
C PHE A 194 15.85 4.02 5.05
N ASN A 195 14.71 4.15 5.73
CA ASN A 195 14.35 3.29 6.85
C ASN A 195 13.30 2.27 6.42
N ILE A 196 13.47 1.02 6.86
CA ILE A 196 12.43 -0.01 6.76
C ILE A 196 11.67 -0.06 8.08
N THR A 197 10.36 0.07 7.98
CA THR A 197 9.46 0.06 9.12
C THR A 197 8.21 -0.71 8.72
N GLN A 198 7.86 -1.71 9.51
CA GLN A 198 6.65 -2.49 9.33
C GLN A 198 5.50 -1.84 10.10
N TYR A 199 4.29 -1.84 9.52
CA TYR A 199 3.07 -1.53 10.26
C TYR A 199 2.55 -2.80 10.93
N LEU A 200 2.64 -2.92 12.25
CA LEU A 200 2.27 -4.16 12.98
C LEU A 200 0.76 -4.36 13.06
N ALA A 201 0.03 -3.25 13.10
CA ALA A 201 -1.42 -3.17 13.07
C ALA A 201 -1.78 -1.92 12.28
N GLY A 202 -3.03 -1.80 11.83
CA GLY A 202 -3.55 -0.50 11.45
C GLY A 202 -3.27 0.48 12.61
N PRO A 203 -2.66 1.64 12.36
CA PRO A 203 -2.58 2.67 13.36
C PRO A 203 -4.00 3.22 13.61
N ALA A 204 -4.68 2.76 14.65
CA ALA A 204 -5.79 3.51 15.20
C ALA A 204 -5.32 4.21 16.47
N TYR A 205 -5.12 5.51 16.35
CA TYR A 205 -5.10 6.39 17.51
C TYR A 205 -6.52 6.86 17.76
N ILE A 206 -7.15 6.35 18.81
CA ILE A 206 -8.50 6.74 19.24
C ILE A 206 -8.37 7.88 20.23
N ASP A 207 -8.92 9.04 19.87
CA ASP A 207 -8.86 10.23 20.71
C ASP A 207 -7.41 10.56 21.16
N GLY A 208 -6.45 10.33 20.25
CA GLY A 208 -5.02 10.56 20.47
C GLY A 208 -4.28 9.44 21.22
N LYS A 209 -4.92 8.32 21.52
CA LYS A 209 -4.31 7.15 22.20
C LYS A 209 -4.22 5.96 21.26
N ALA A 210 -3.05 5.33 21.16
CA ALA A 210 -2.88 4.15 20.33
C ALA A 210 -3.67 2.95 20.90
N THR A 211 -4.35 2.20 20.02
CA THR A 211 -5.00 0.92 20.36
C THR A 211 -4.01 -0.21 20.63
N THR A 212 -2.75 -0.05 20.20
CA THR A 212 -1.65 -0.98 20.47
C THR A 212 -0.43 -0.21 21.00
N PRO A 213 0.44 -0.83 21.83
CA PRO A 213 1.62 -0.15 22.39
C PRO A 213 2.62 0.34 21.35
N SER A 214 2.65 -0.29 20.17
CA SER A 214 3.40 0.15 19.01
C SER A 214 2.62 -0.17 17.73
N VAL A 215 2.45 0.84 16.88
CA VAL A 215 1.81 0.70 15.56
C VAL A 215 2.80 0.32 14.47
N THR A 216 4.10 0.47 14.76
CA THR A 216 5.19 0.20 13.82
C THR A 216 6.36 -0.52 14.48
N ALA A 217 7.06 -1.36 13.72
CA ALA A 217 8.31 -1.99 14.13
C ALA A 217 9.47 -1.59 13.20
N PRO A 218 10.64 -1.18 13.74
CA PRO A 218 11.84 -1.04 12.95
C PRO A 218 12.31 -2.44 12.49
N ILE A 219 12.73 -2.55 11.23
CA ILE A 219 13.21 -3.81 10.65
C ILE A 219 14.71 -3.68 10.37
N ASP A 220 15.51 -4.59 10.91
CA ASP A 220 16.98 -4.59 10.80
C ASP A 220 17.55 -5.84 10.09
N ASN A 221 16.70 -6.79 9.72
CA ASN A 221 17.08 -8.07 9.12
C ASN A 221 16.68 -8.20 7.63
N ALA A 222 16.29 -7.10 6.99
CA ALA A 222 15.89 -7.12 5.59
C ALA A 222 17.06 -7.32 4.63
N THR A 223 16.82 -8.06 3.55
CA THR A 223 17.79 -8.31 2.47
C THR A 223 17.11 -8.18 1.11
N GLY A 224 17.84 -7.73 0.10
CA GLY A 224 17.27 -7.52 -1.23
C GLY A 224 18.16 -6.68 -2.12
N TYR A 225 17.54 -6.09 -3.13
CA TYR A 225 18.22 -5.29 -4.14
C TYR A 225 17.39 -4.07 -4.51
N ALA A 226 18.03 -3.14 -5.20
CA ALA A 226 17.36 -2.04 -5.85
C ALA A 226 17.56 -2.14 -7.37
N GLU A 227 16.58 -1.69 -8.12
CA GLU A 227 16.67 -1.59 -9.57
C GLU A 227 16.56 -0.14 -10.00
N VAL A 228 17.29 0.25 -11.04
CA VAL A 228 17.26 1.61 -11.59
C VAL A 228 16.64 1.59 -12.98
N TRP A 229 15.59 2.38 -13.17
CA TRP A 229 14.75 2.42 -14.37
C TRP A 229 14.70 3.86 -14.87
N ILE A 230 14.45 4.07 -16.17
CA ILE A 230 13.99 5.39 -16.63
C ILE A 230 12.50 5.49 -16.32
N TYR A 231 12.06 6.62 -15.79
CA TYR A 231 10.64 6.85 -15.49
C TYR A 231 9.77 6.60 -16.73
N GLY A 232 8.70 5.83 -16.56
CA GLY A 232 7.80 5.41 -17.65
C GLY A 232 8.27 4.20 -18.46
N GLN A 233 9.46 3.64 -18.19
CA GLN A 233 9.91 2.38 -18.79
C GLN A 233 9.67 1.20 -17.85
N THR A 234 9.71 -0.02 -18.39
CA THR A 234 9.44 -1.26 -17.65
C THR A 234 10.66 -2.18 -17.52
N THR A 235 11.82 -1.75 -18.01
CA THR A 235 13.04 -2.57 -18.02
C THR A 235 14.11 -1.93 -17.13
N PRO A 236 14.65 -2.66 -16.13
CA PRO A 236 15.71 -2.13 -15.29
C PRO A 236 17.01 -1.99 -16.10
N LEU A 237 17.67 -0.85 -15.92
CA LEU A 237 19.00 -0.57 -16.49
C LEU A 237 20.12 -1.14 -15.62
N LEU A 238 19.93 -1.12 -14.30
CA LEU A 238 20.89 -1.57 -13.31
C LEU A 238 20.15 -2.31 -12.20
N GLN A 239 20.78 -3.36 -11.68
CA GLN A 239 20.46 -3.96 -10.39
C GLN A 239 21.62 -3.66 -9.43
N LEU A 240 21.29 -3.14 -8.26
CA LEU A 240 22.24 -2.65 -7.26
C LEU A 240 21.99 -3.34 -5.92
N PRO A 241 23.05 -3.70 -5.17
CA PRO A 241 22.88 -4.21 -3.82
C PRO A 241 22.35 -3.11 -2.91
N VAL A 242 21.51 -3.49 -1.95
CA VAL A 242 21.12 -2.65 -0.81
C VAL A 242 21.96 -3.06 0.39
N THR A 243 22.57 -2.10 1.06
CA THR A 243 23.44 -2.32 2.23
C THR A 243 22.70 -1.94 3.50
N HIS A 244 22.74 -2.81 4.51
CA HIS A 244 22.29 -2.49 5.86
C HIS A 244 23.35 -1.66 6.57
N VAL A 245 22.96 -0.50 7.13
CA VAL A 245 23.90 0.43 7.77
C VAL A 245 23.89 0.23 9.29
N SER A 246 22.73 0.46 9.92
CA SER A 246 22.54 0.30 11.36
C SER A 246 21.05 0.42 11.72
N GLY A 247 20.61 -0.25 12.78
CA GLY A 247 19.21 -0.24 13.19
C GLY A 247 18.32 -0.64 12.02
N ASN A 248 17.34 0.20 11.67
CA ASN A 248 16.50 -0.01 10.50
C ASN A 248 16.88 0.81 9.26
N THR A 249 18.11 1.31 9.21
CA THR A 249 18.62 2.15 8.13
C THR A 249 19.33 1.32 7.07
N TYR A 250 18.97 1.56 5.81
CA TYR A 250 19.51 0.92 4.62
C TYR A 250 19.93 1.95 3.59
N GLU A 251 20.87 1.57 2.74
CA GLU A 251 21.40 2.43 1.69
C GLU A 251 21.55 1.73 0.35
N VAL A 252 21.32 2.49 -0.73
CA VAL A 252 21.68 2.11 -2.10
C VAL A 252 22.49 3.23 -2.73
N THR A 253 23.58 2.85 -3.41
CA THR A 253 24.47 3.79 -4.12
C THR A 253 24.33 3.61 -5.62
N VAL A 254 23.81 4.63 -6.29
CA VAL A 254 23.58 4.63 -7.75
C VAL A 254 24.79 5.27 -8.47
N PRO A 255 25.50 4.52 -9.33
CA PRO A 255 26.61 5.07 -10.12
C PRO A 255 26.07 5.84 -11.34
N THR A 256 25.99 7.17 -11.25
CA THR A 256 25.40 7.98 -12.35
C THR A 256 26.24 8.00 -13.62
N SER A 257 27.51 7.58 -13.57
CA SER A 257 28.35 7.40 -14.75
C SER A 257 27.84 6.36 -15.74
N LYS A 258 26.94 5.46 -15.29
CA LYS A 258 26.27 4.45 -16.13
C LYS A 258 24.92 4.93 -16.68
N LEU A 259 24.54 6.17 -16.39
CA LEU A 259 23.23 6.74 -16.70
C LEU A 259 23.36 7.87 -17.72
N THR A 260 22.32 8.08 -18.52
CA THR A 260 22.27 9.11 -19.56
C THR A 260 21.62 10.38 -19.00
N PRO A 261 22.29 11.55 -19.09
CA PRO A 261 21.71 12.82 -18.67
C PRO A 261 20.42 13.15 -19.44
N GLY A 262 19.55 13.97 -18.86
CA GLY A 262 18.27 14.40 -19.44
C GLY A 262 17.09 13.49 -19.09
N ASN A 263 17.31 12.42 -18.31
CA ASN A 263 16.27 11.50 -17.88
C ASN A 263 15.92 11.66 -16.40
N THR A 264 14.66 11.35 -16.06
CA THR A 264 14.23 11.04 -14.70
C THR A 264 14.41 9.55 -14.46
N TYR A 265 15.10 9.21 -13.37
CA TYR A 265 15.35 7.84 -12.96
C TYR A 265 14.48 7.45 -11.77
N VAL A 266 14.00 6.21 -11.78
CA VAL A 266 13.33 5.56 -10.66
C VAL A 266 14.28 4.55 -10.05
N VAL A 267 14.45 4.60 -8.73
CA VAL A 267 15.07 3.54 -7.94
C VAL A 267 13.97 2.78 -7.23
N PHE A 268 13.73 1.55 -7.65
CA PHE A 268 12.78 0.64 -7.02
C PHE A 268 13.53 -0.27 -6.06
N VAL A 269 13.27 -0.12 -4.77
CA VAL A 269 13.81 -0.98 -3.71
C VAL A 269 12.87 -2.17 -3.53
N ASN A 270 13.43 -3.38 -3.60
CA ASN A 270 12.75 -4.64 -3.36
C ASN A 270 13.50 -5.43 -2.29
N MET A 271 12.93 -5.46 -1.09
CA MET A 271 13.55 -6.07 0.08
C MET A 271 12.61 -7.08 0.72
N THR A 272 13.16 -8.19 1.20
CA THR A 272 12.44 -9.20 1.99
C THR A 272 13.00 -9.28 3.40
N TYR A 273 12.13 -9.49 4.38
CA TYR A 273 12.51 -9.65 5.78
C TYR A 273 11.64 -10.71 6.45
N MET A 274 12.04 -11.18 7.64
CA MET A 274 11.40 -12.29 8.32
C MET A 274 10.92 -11.83 9.69
N GLU A 275 9.63 -12.02 9.99
CA GLU A 275 9.03 -11.64 11.27
C GLU A 275 8.24 -12.81 11.88
N PRO A 276 8.12 -12.88 13.22
CA PRO A 276 7.27 -13.84 13.87
C PRO A 276 5.79 -13.53 13.67
N LEU A 277 5.00 -14.57 13.38
CA LEU A 277 3.55 -14.58 13.41
C LEU A 277 3.08 -15.57 14.48
N VAL A 278 2.16 -15.12 15.33
CA VAL A 278 1.52 -15.99 16.33
C VAL A 278 0.22 -16.53 15.76
N LEU A 279 0.12 -17.85 15.68
CA LEU A 279 -1.06 -18.58 15.24
C LEU A 279 -1.84 -19.08 16.46
N ASN A 280 -3.13 -18.75 16.53
CA ASN A 280 -4.09 -19.42 17.39
C ASN A 280 -4.52 -20.72 16.71
N LEU A 281 -4.09 -21.86 17.24
CA LEU A 281 -4.37 -23.17 16.64
C LEU A 281 -5.81 -23.64 16.90
N SER A 282 -6.47 -23.09 17.91
CA SER A 282 -7.87 -23.39 18.23
C SER A 282 -8.85 -22.68 17.28
N ALA A 283 -8.49 -21.50 16.78
CA ALA A 283 -9.34 -20.73 15.86
C ALA A 283 -9.20 -21.27 14.44
N ASN A 284 -10.30 -21.66 13.79
CA ASN A 284 -10.32 -22.20 12.42
C ASN A 284 -9.30 -23.33 12.15
N GLY A 285 -8.83 -24.02 13.19
CA GLY A 285 -7.86 -25.11 13.07
C GLY A 285 -8.52 -26.46 12.83
N ALA A 286 -7.71 -27.48 12.55
CA ALA A 286 -8.22 -28.85 12.48
C ALA A 286 -8.78 -29.30 13.85
N PRO A 287 -9.79 -30.18 13.88
CA PRO A 287 -10.27 -30.77 15.12
C PRO A 287 -9.14 -31.33 15.98
N GLY A 288 -9.11 -30.95 17.27
CA GLY A 288 -8.06 -31.37 18.22
C GLY A 288 -6.81 -30.49 18.24
N MET A 289 -6.69 -29.50 17.35
CA MET A 289 -5.66 -28.47 17.48
C MET A 289 -6.00 -27.49 18.61
N SER A 290 -5.01 -27.14 19.44
CA SER A 290 -5.19 -26.19 20.54
C SER A 290 -3.89 -25.45 20.86
N GLY A 291 -4.01 -24.29 21.51
CA GLY A 291 -2.87 -23.48 21.94
C GLY A 291 -2.36 -22.52 20.87
N PHE A 292 -1.14 -22.02 21.06
CA PHE A 292 -0.50 -21.03 20.20
C PHE A 292 0.79 -21.57 19.59
N LYS A 293 1.06 -21.21 18.35
CA LYS A 293 2.32 -21.53 17.64
C LYS A 293 2.90 -20.27 17.03
N THR A 294 4.17 -19.98 17.31
CA THR A 294 4.90 -18.93 16.61
C THR A 294 5.58 -19.52 15.38
N VAL A 295 5.39 -18.90 14.23
CA VAL A 295 6.06 -19.23 12.96
C VAL A 295 6.76 -17.99 12.42
N THR A 296 7.90 -18.15 11.78
CA THR A 296 8.57 -17.02 11.10
C THR A 296 8.15 -17.01 9.64
N ILE A 297 7.65 -15.87 9.15
CA ILE A 297 7.13 -15.76 7.78
C ILE A 297 7.80 -14.61 7.03
N PRO A 298 7.91 -14.71 5.69
CA PRO A 298 8.48 -13.65 4.88
C PRO A 298 7.50 -12.49 4.72
N TYR A 299 8.05 -11.30 4.83
CA TYR A 299 7.45 -10.03 4.47
C TYR A 299 8.25 -9.39 3.35
N VAL A 300 7.61 -8.53 2.59
CA VAL A 300 8.25 -7.76 1.54
C VAL A 300 8.11 -6.27 1.83
N TYR A 301 9.10 -5.50 1.41
CA TYR A 301 9.14 -4.05 1.49
C TYR A 301 9.47 -3.50 0.12
N TYR A 302 8.63 -2.58 -0.34
CA TYR A 302 8.83 -1.85 -1.58
C TYR A 302 8.88 -0.37 -1.34
N ARG A 303 9.75 0.30 -2.06
CA ARG A 303 9.79 1.76 -2.07
C ARG A 303 10.36 2.29 -3.37
N TYR A 304 9.80 3.41 -3.81
CA TYR A 304 10.31 4.16 -4.94
C TYR A 304 11.08 5.38 -4.44
N PHE A 305 12.11 5.74 -5.18
CA PHE A 305 12.78 7.04 -5.12
C PHE A 305 12.97 7.54 -6.55
N THR A 306 12.85 8.83 -6.78
CA THR A 306 13.03 9.40 -8.12
C THR A 306 13.99 10.57 -8.13
N PHE A 307 14.82 10.66 -9.16
CA PHE A 307 15.75 11.77 -9.30
C PHE A 307 15.97 12.12 -10.76
N ASN A 308 16.31 13.38 -11.04
CA ASN A 308 16.71 13.77 -12.38
C ASN A 308 18.23 13.75 -12.50
N LEU A 309 18.72 13.29 -13.64
CA LEU A 309 20.13 13.42 -13.99
C LEU A 309 20.28 14.53 -15.02
N ILE A 310 20.91 15.65 -14.64
CA ILE A 310 20.97 16.87 -15.46
C ILE A 310 22.41 17.13 -15.89
N SER A 311 22.63 17.30 -17.19
CA SER A 311 23.93 17.71 -17.72
C SER A 311 24.37 19.06 -17.13
N PRO A 312 25.66 19.24 -16.79
CA PRO A 312 26.19 20.55 -16.45
C PRO A 312 25.97 21.50 -17.62
N VAL A 313 25.51 22.73 -17.34
CA VAL A 313 25.42 23.77 -18.37
C VAL A 313 26.83 24.33 -18.57
N THR A 314 27.36 24.16 -19.78
CA THR A 314 28.62 24.78 -20.16
C THR A 314 28.30 26.16 -20.74
N VAL A 315 28.75 27.22 -20.06
CA VAL A 315 28.62 28.58 -20.57
C VAL A 315 29.96 28.97 -21.17
N THR A 316 29.97 29.14 -22.50
CA THR A 316 31.12 29.68 -23.21
C THR A 316 30.97 31.20 -23.30
N THR A 317 31.87 31.93 -22.66
CA THR A 317 31.92 33.40 -22.76
C THR A 317 33.05 33.76 -23.70
N THR A 318 32.71 34.34 -24.85
CA THR A 318 33.68 34.87 -25.80
C THR A 318 33.83 36.37 -25.56
N THR A 319 35.00 36.79 -25.08
CA THR A 319 35.31 38.22 -24.93
C THR A 319 36.18 38.63 -26.09
N THR A 320 35.65 39.51 -26.96
CA THR A 320 36.42 40.11 -28.05
C THR A 320 36.83 41.50 -27.62
N THR A 321 38.13 41.72 -27.45
CA THR A 321 38.67 43.04 -27.12
C THR A 321 39.29 43.61 -28.40
N THR A 322 38.71 44.70 -28.91
CA THR A 322 39.21 45.42 -30.08
C THR A 322 39.91 46.68 -29.62
N THR A 323 41.22 46.76 -29.83
CA THR A 323 41.99 48.02 -29.76
C THR A 323 42.29 48.49 -31.18
N THR A 324 42.54 49.79 -31.35
CA THR A 324 42.65 50.52 -32.63
C THR A 324 43.66 49.94 -33.64
N THR A 325 44.48 48.98 -33.24
CA THR A 325 45.50 48.31 -34.07
C THR A 325 45.51 46.77 -33.97
N THR A 326 44.71 46.15 -33.10
CA THR A 326 44.72 44.68 -32.93
C THR A 326 43.39 44.16 -32.36
N THR A 327 42.91 43.03 -32.89
CA THR A 327 41.75 42.30 -32.33
C THR A 327 42.25 41.05 -31.64
N THR A 328 41.99 40.93 -30.33
CA THR A 328 42.32 39.73 -29.56
C THR A 328 41.02 39.09 -29.10
N THR A 329 40.80 37.82 -29.50
CA THR A 329 39.63 37.05 -29.07
C THR A 329 40.08 36.05 -28.01
N THR A 330 39.53 36.17 -26.80
CA THR A 330 39.77 35.22 -25.72
C THR A 330 38.48 34.45 -25.48
N THR A 331 38.52 33.14 -25.64
CA THR A 331 37.39 32.26 -25.34
C THR A 331 37.62 31.60 -23.99
N THR A 332 36.76 31.89 -23.03
CA THR A 332 36.81 31.26 -21.71
C THR A 332 35.60 30.34 -21.58
N THR A 333 35.87 29.05 -21.35
CA THR A 333 34.80 28.06 -21.14
C THR A 333 34.65 27.82 -19.66
N THR A 334 33.47 28.10 -19.11
CA THR A 334 33.19 27.87 -17.68
C THR A 334 32.06 26.86 -17.56
N THR A 335 32.34 25.70 -16.96
CA THR A 335 31.31 24.72 -16.61
C THR A 335 30.64 25.14 -15.30
N ILE A 336 29.36 25.48 -15.35
CA ILE A 336 28.60 25.84 -14.14
C ILE A 336 27.96 24.55 -13.61
N PRO A 337 28.25 24.14 -12.36
CA PRO A 337 27.52 23.03 -11.75
C PRO A 337 26.05 23.40 -11.63
N THR A 338 25.17 22.51 -12.07
CA THR A 338 23.71 22.67 -11.94
C THR A 338 23.37 22.88 -10.46
N PRO A 339 22.54 23.88 -10.09
CA PRO A 339 22.22 24.12 -8.69
C PRO A 339 21.51 22.90 -8.10
N SER A 340 22.20 22.21 -7.21
CA SER A 340 21.61 21.27 -6.25
C SER A 340 20.84 22.12 -5.24
N SER A 341 19.52 21.96 -5.17
CA SER A 341 18.57 22.68 -4.31
C SER A 341 18.03 24.02 -4.81
N ILE A 342 16.78 24.29 -4.41
CA ILE A 342 16.01 25.52 -4.64
C ILE A 342 16.80 26.69 -4.05
N ALA A 343 17.59 27.38 -4.86
CA ALA A 343 18.12 28.69 -4.54
C ALA A 343 17.18 29.72 -5.17
N THR A 344 16.37 30.38 -4.36
CA THR A 344 15.74 31.65 -4.73
C THR A 344 16.86 32.60 -5.13
N VAL A 345 17.00 32.85 -6.44
CA VAL A 345 17.91 33.88 -6.94
C VAL A 345 17.28 35.23 -6.61
N THR A 346 17.67 35.81 -5.48
CA THR A 346 17.39 37.22 -5.20
C THR A 346 18.32 38.06 -6.08
N THR A 347 17.86 38.46 -7.25
CA THR A 347 18.49 39.54 -8.01
C THR A 347 18.34 40.84 -7.22
N THR A 348 19.42 41.29 -6.59
CA THR A 348 19.54 42.64 -6.03
C THR A 348 19.79 43.64 -7.15
N THR A 349 18.73 44.05 -7.85
CA THR A 349 18.75 45.33 -8.57
C THR A 349 18.53 46.47 -7.57
N SER A 350 19.60 47.20 -7.28
CA SER A 350 19.52 48.46 -6.53
C SER A 350 18.87 49.54 -7.39
N VAL A 351 17.64 49.92 -7.06
CA VAL A 351 16.96 51.13 -7.55
C VAL A 351 16.36 51.83 -6.31
N PRO A 352 16.36 53.18 -6.24
CA PRO A 352 16.19 53.91 -4.99
C PRO A 352 14.78 53.80 -4.39
N ALA A 353 14.75 53.95 -3.06
CA ALA A 353 13.60 53.85 -2.20
C ALA A 353 12.35 54.61 -2.68
N VAL A 354 11.23 53.88 -2.76
CA VAL A 354 9.89 54.43 -2.59
C VAL A 354 9.25 53.69 -1.42
N THR A 355 8.93 54.48 -0.41
CA THR A 355 8.28 54.11 0.85
C THR A 355 6.81 53.72 0.62
N THR A 356 6.32 52.82 1.49
CA THR A 356 4.94 52.37 1.72
C THR A 356 4.43 51.16 0.91
N ILE A 357 4.41 49.99 1.57
CA ILE A 357 3.55 48.85 1.22
C ILE A 357 2.58 48.65 2.40
N PRO A 358 1.25 48.59 2.16
CA PRO A 358 0.26 48.36 3.20
C PRO A 358 0.23 46.88 3.63
N THR A 359 -0.08 46.66 4.89
CA THR A 359 -0.34 45.36 5.51
C THR A 359 -1.40 44.56 4.75
N PRO A 360 -1.21 43.24 4.52
CA PRO A 360 -2.25 42.41 3.91
C PRO A 360 -3.45 42.29 4.84
N SER A 361 -4.64 42.59 4.31
CA SER A 361 -5.93 42.41 4.98
C SER A 361 -6.19 40.94 5.29
N SER A 362 -6.76 40.71 6.47
CA SER A 362 -7.27 39.42 6.95
C SER A 362 -8.22 38.77 5.96
N ILE A 363 -7.99 37.50 5.65
CA ILE A 363 -8.91 36.63 4.90
C ILE A 363 -10.17 36.42 5.76
N PRO A 364 -11.40 36.54 5.23
CA PRO A 364 -12.63 36.34 5.99
C PRO A 364 -12.80 34.88 6.37
N THR A 365 -13.01 34.62 7.66
CA THR A 365 -13.49 33.33 8.18
C THR A 365 -14.89 33.08 7.64
N ALA A 366 -15.06 32.04 6.83
CA ALA A 366 -16.38 31.58 6.41
C ALA A 366 -17.06 30.87 7.59
N THR A 367 -18.08 31.51 8.16
CA THR A 367 -18.96 30.93 9.17
C THR A 367 -19.88 29.92 8.49
N VAL A 368 -19.58 28.62 8.59
CA VAL A 368 -20.50 27.57 8.15
C VAL A 368 -21.58 27.41 9.22
N THR A 369 -22.82 27.73 8.86
CA THR A 369 -24.00 27.53 9.70
C THR A 369 -24.32 26.02 9.72
N PRO A 370 -24.41 25.36 10.88
CA PRO A 370 -24.74 23.94 10.92
C PRO A 370 -26.20 23.74 10.53
N VAL A 371 -26.42 22.98 9.46
CA VAL A 371 -27.74 22.46 9.09
C VAL A 371 -28.08 21.35 10.06
N THR A 372 -28.97 21.63 11.01
CA THR A 372 -29.55 20.60 11.88
C THR A 372 -30.50 19.73 11.07
N THR A 373 -30.02 18.57 10.63
CA THR A 373 -30.91 17.46 10.26
C THR A 373 -31.10 16.57 11.47
N SER A 374 -32.35 16.39 11.83
CA SER A 374 -32.84 15.58 12.93
C SER A 374 -32.31 14.15 12.86
N ALA A 375 -31.84 13.65 14.01
CA ALA A 375 -31.38 12.28 14.22
C ALA A 375 -32.45 11.25 13.84
N LEU A 376 -32.21 10.53 12.74
CA LEU A 376 -32.71 9.18 12.57
C LEU A 376 -31.57 8.23 12.91
N THR A 377 -31.77 7.50 14.00
CA THR A 377 -30.92 6.44 14.53
C THR A 377 -30.77 5.33 13.49
N TYR A 378 -29.81 5.47 12.59
CA TYR A 378 -29.24 4.36 11.83
C TYR A 378 -27.87 4.06 12.43
N GLY A 379 -27.75 2.86 13.00
CA GLY A 379 -26.51 2.39 13.61
C GLY A 379 -25.33 2.48 12.65
N VAL A 380 -24.19 2.84 13.23
CA VAL A 380 -22.77 2.91 12.85
C VAL A 380 -22.27 2.22 11.55
N ILE A 381 -23.04 1.34 10.91
CA ILE A 381 -22.74 0.70 9.61
C ILE A 381 -22.72 1.74 8.46
N GLY A 382 -23.52 2.81 8.56
CA GLY A 382 -23.61 3.82 7.49
C GLY A 382 -22.34 4.64 7.24
N VAL A 383 -21.44 4.79 8.22
CA VAL A 383 -20.27 5.68 8.08
C VAL A 383 -19.16 5.04 7.24
N GLY A 384 -18.95 3.73 7.37
CA GLY A 384 -17.98 3.00 6.54
C GLY A 384 -18.39 2.97 5.07
N VAL A 385 -19.68 2.71 4.80
CA VAL A 385 -20.25 2.68 3.46
C VAL A 385 -20.21 4.05 2.78
N VAL A 386 -20.52 5.13 3.51
CA VAL A 386 -20.45 6.49 2.95
C VAL A 386 -19.01 6.89 2.63
N LEU A 387 -18.02 6.50 3.44
CA LEU A 387 -16.61 6.81 3.18
C LEU A 387 -16.04 6.03 2.00
N VAL A 388 -16.42 4.75 1.83
CA VAL A 388 -16.02 3.93 0.68
C VAL A 388 -16.68 4.43 -0.60
N ILE A 389 -17.97 4.80 -0.55
CA ILE A 389 -18.67 5.39 -1.71
C ILE A 389 -18.08 6.75 -2.09
N ILE A 390 -17.73 7.60 -1.12
CA ILE A 390 -17.06 8.90 -1.41
C ILE A 390 -15.68 8.67 -2.03
N ALA A 391 -14.90 7.69 -1.55
CA ALA A 391 -13.61 7.34 -2.14
C ALA A 391 -13.74 6.81 -3.57
N ILE A 392 -14.78 6.02 -3.87
CA ILE A 392 -15.09 5.53 -5.22
C ILE A 392 -15.52 6.70 -6.14
N VAL A 393 -16.38 7.60 -5.66
CA VAL A 393 -16.83 8.77 -6.44
C VAL A 393 -15.66 9.71 -6.75
N LEU A 394 -14.74 9.91 -5.80
CA LEU A 394 -13.53 10.71 -6.02
C LEU A 394 -12.53 10.02 -6.96
N ALA A 395 -12.46 8.68 -6.96
CA ALA A 395 -11.62 7.92 -7.88
C ALA A 395 -12.17 7.86 -9.32
N PHE A 396 -13.46 8.14 -9.53
CA PHE A 396 -14.06 8.27 -10.87
C PHE A 396 -14.07 9.71 -11.42
N LEU A 397 -13.81 10.72 -10.58
CA LEU A 397 -13.82 12.14 -10.95
C LEU A 397 -12.41 12.75 -11.09
N LEU A 398 -11.36 11.97 -10.85
CA LEU A 398 -9.94 12.28 -11.08
C LEU A 398 -9.38 11.27 -12.10
#